data_AF-A0A6J4QE46-F1
#
_entry.id   AF-A0A6J4QE46-F1
#
_cell.length_a   1.000
_cell.length_b   1.000
_cell.length_c   1.000
_cell.angle_alpha   90.00
_cell.angle_beta   90.00
_cell.angle_gamma   90.00
#
_symmetry.space_group_name_H-M   'P 1'
#
loop_
_entity.id
_entity.type
_entity.pdbx_description
1 polymer ?
#
loop_
_entity_poly.entity_id
_entity_poly.type
_entity_poly.pdbx_seq_one_letter_code
_entity_poly.pdbx_strand_id
1 'polypeptide(L)'
;MVTRRVDGRGGHHSGFFRAQAAGAIVLILVATAFLTSCANLNLDGETTDGDTTAEGGATDNGTTIQDGTMVEDTTVMEETATTEETATMEETMMKESTTKGGETTAESTTRGGGTTEGTNKSSSTVATGEAITDVRTIITEQDKQFLVGRRVRLREAGVRSVINAQSFLLGPSDTRQIFAVLEGEQAQGAGVTAGETLSVDGEIRQLPSTEDARQRFGVTETEAALLQSQEIYLSVDRLEVTQR
;
A
#
# COMPACT_ATOMS: atom_id res chain seq x y z
N MET A 1 -24.10 -30.79 54.35
CA MET A 1 -23.24 -31.28 53.26
C MET A 1 -24.14 -32.01 52.27
N VAL A 2 -24.50 -31.37 51.16
CA VAL A 2 -25.43 -31.91 50.16
C VAL A 2 -24.73 -31.86 48.81
N THR A 3 -24.30 -33.03 48.33
CA THR A 3 -23.74 -33.24 47.01
C THR A 3 -24.89 -33.39 46.01
N ARG A 4 -25.09 -32.40 45.14
CA ARG A 4 -25.93 -32.57 43.94
C ARG A 4 -25.03 -32.86 42.75
N ARG A 5 -25.06 -34.12 42.31
CA ARG A 5 -24.75 -34.52 40.93
C ARG A 5 -25.80 -33.91 40.01
N VAL A 6 -25.37 -33.28 38.92
CA VAL A 6 -26.21 -33.03 37.75
C VAL A 6 -25.54 -33.75 36.59
N ASP A 7 -26.09 -34.91 36.28
CA ASP A 7 -25.90 -35.61 35.02
C ASP A 7 -26.76 -34.94 33.93
N GLY A 8 -26.21 -34.86 32.73
CA GLY A 8 -26.99 -35.02 31.50
C GLY A 8 -27.32 -33.75 30.71
N ARG A 9 -26.66 -33.61 29.55
CA ARG A 9 -27.27 -33.92 28.25
C ARG A 9 -26.25 -33.67 27.13
N GLY A 10 -25.91 -34.74 26.42
CA GLY A 10 -25.29 -34.64 25.12
C GLY A 10 -26.27 -34.04 24.12
N GLY A 11 -25.82 -32.98 23.45
CA GLY A 11 -26.43 -32.45 22.24
C GLY A 11 -25.42 -32.59 21.11
N HIS A 12 -25.45 -33.72 20.41
CA HIS A 12 -24.82 -33.85 19.10
C HIS A 12 -25.52 -32.91 18.13
N HIS A 13 -24.93 -31.74 17.88
CA HIS A 13 -25.23 -30.93 16.71
C HIS A 13 -24.17 -31.25 15.64
N SER A 14 -24.38 -32.36 14.93
CA SER A 14 -23.78 -32.59 13.62
C SER A 14 -24.44 -31.64 12.61
N GLY A 15 -23.97 -30.39 12.62
CA GLY A 15 -24.29 -29.39 11.61
C GLY A 15 -23.61 -29.75 10.30
N PHE A 16 -24.42 -30.03 9.29
CA PHE A 16 -24.05 -30.19 7.89
C PHE A 16 -23.13 -29.06 7.41
N PHE A 17 -21.84 -29.32 7.27
CA PHE A 17 -20.97 -28.51 6.41
C PHE A 17 -21.36 -28.78 4.96
N ARG A 18 -22.27 -27.96 4.44
CA ARG A 18 -22.47 -27.81 3.01
C ARG A 18 -21.20 -27.16 2.45
N ALA A 19 -20.32 -27.97 1.89
CA ALA A 19 -19.26 -27.51 0.99
C ALA A 19 -19.94 -26.87 -0.22
N GLN A 20 -20.05 -25.53 -0.19
CA GLN A 20 -20.42 -24.76 -1.36
C GLN A 20 -19.15 -24.56 -2.20
N ALA A 21 -18.85 -25.57 -3.02
CA ALA A 21 -17.98 -25.41 -4.18
C ALA A 21 -18.75 -24.60 -5.23
N ALA A 22 -18.69 -23.28 -5.13
CA ALA A 22 -19.05 -22.38 -6.21
C ALA A 22 -17.76 -21.77 -6.75
N GLY A 23 -17.37 -22.25 -7.92
CA GLY A 23 -16.26 -21.71 -8.67
C GLY A 23 -16.53 -20.27 -9.09
N ALA A 24 -15.48 -19.47 -9.03
CA ALA A 24 -15.24 -18.40 -9.99
C ALA A 24 -13.73 -18.19 -10.04
N ILE A 25 -13.11 -18.88 -10.98
CA ILE A 25 -11.80 -18.50 -11.53
C ILE A 25 -11.99 -17.10 -12.13
N VAL A 26 -11.57 -16.07 -11.39
CA VAL A 26 -11.37 -14.73 -11.96
C VAL A 26 -9.87 -14.59 -12.15
N LEU A 27 -9.40 -15.16 -13.25
CA LEU A 27 -8.04 -15.04 -13.72
C LEU A 27 -7.93 -13.70 -14.46
N ILE A 28 -7.30 -12.74 -13.78
CA ILE A 28 -6.40 -11.68 -14.30
C ILE A 28 -6.55 -11.36 -15.79
N LEU A 29 -7.20 -10.23 -16.08
CA LEU A 29 -6.99 -9.45 -17.30
C LEU A 29 -7.07 -7.96 -16.96
N VAL A 30 -6.02 -7.46 -16.28
CA VAL A 30 -5.69 -6.02 -16.27
C VAL A 30 -4.20 -5.88 -16.58
N ALA A 31 -3.84 -6.28 -17.79
CA ALA A 31 -2.62 -5.85 -18.45
C ALA A 31 -3.07 -5.13 -19.71
N THR A 32 -3.24 -3.80 -19.64
CA THR A 32 -3.19 -2.83 -20.75
C THR A 32 -3.83 -1.50 -20.32
N ALA A 33 -3.04 -0.62 -19.70
CA ALA A 33 -3.12 0.85 -19.89
C ALA A 33 -2.22 1.59 -18.89
N PHE A 34 -0.90 1.37 -18.94
CA PHE A 34 0.07 2.36 -18.46
C PHE A 34 1.24 2.41 -19.44
N LEU A 35 0.94 2.83 -20.66
CA LEU A 35 1.91 3.18 -21.71
C LEU A 35 1.46 4.48 -22.37
N THR A 36 1.28 5.53 -21.57
CA THR A 36 1.24 6.89 -22.10
C THR A 36 1.68 7.86 -21.01
N SER A 37 2.97 8.20 -21.01
CA SER A 37 3.48 9.56 -20.72
C SER A 37 4.91 9.51 -20.16
N CYS A 38 5.88 9.14 -20.99
CA CYS A 38 7.29 9.54 -20.83
C CYS A 38 7.92 9.68 -22.23
N ALA A 39 7.43 10.63 -23.01
CA ALA A 39 8.09 11.05 -24.25
C ALA A 39 8.02 12.58 -24.36
N ASN A 40 8.62 13.28 -23.40
CA ASN A 40 9.07 14.65 -23.62
C ASN A 40 10.16 15.04 -22.60
N LEU A 41 11.34 14.47 -22.76
CA LEU A 41 12.56 15.09 -22.26
C LEU A 41 13.37 15.50 -23.48
N ASN A 42 13.27 16.79 -23.83
CA ASN A 42 14.29 17.49 -24.58
C ASN A 42 15.61 17.34 -23.82
N LEU A 43 16.48 16.45 -24.32
CA LEU A 43 17.91 16.47 -24.01
C LEU A 43 18.58 17.20 -25.18
N ASP A 44 18.62 18.53 -25.08
CA ASP A 44 19.54 19.34 -25.86
C ASP A 44 20.91 19.30 -25.18
N GLY A 45 21.92 18.85 -25.94
CA GLY A 45 23.33 19.14 -25.68
C GLY A 45 24.09 18.09 -24.87
N GLU A 46 24.93 17.30 -25.54
CA GLU A 46 26.36 17.62 -25.65
C GLU A 46 27.03 16.56 -26.55
N THR A 47 27.70 17.04 -27.59
CA THR A 47 28.48 16.24 -28.53
C THR A 47 29.81 15.87 -27.89
N THR A 48 30.07 14.57 -27.72
CA THR A 48 31.44 14.05 -27.61
C THR A 48 31.67 13.07 -28.74
N ASP A 49 32.36 13.55 -29.76
CA ASP A 49 32.97 12.77 -30.83
C ASP A 49 33.94 11.75 -30.21
N GLY A 50 33.75 10.47 -30.55
CA GLY A 50 34.53 9.37 -30.02
C GLY A 50 34.51 8.18 -30.97
N ASP A 51 35.13 8.40 -32.14
CA ASP A 51 35.65 7.43 -33.10
C ASP A 51 35.72 5.98 -32.60
N THR A 52 34.92 5.10 -33.20
CA THR A 52 35.17 3.65 -33.20
C THR A 52 34.85 3.07 -34.57
N THR A 53 35.92 2.97 -35.35
CA THR A 53 36.27 1.99 -36.39
C THR A 53 35.23 0.90 -36.68
N ALA A 54 34.82 0.89 -37.95
CA ALA A 54 34.04 -0.14 -38.62
C ALA A 54 34.79 -1.47 -38.75
N GLU A 55 34.11 -2.58 -38.47
CA GLU A 55 34.13 -3.86 -39.21
C GLU A 55 32.75 -4.52 -38.91
N GLY A 56 31.85 -4.77 -39.86
CA GLY A 56 32.00 -5.63 -41.01
C GLY A 56 31.33 -6.99 -40.71
N GLY A 57 30.08 -7.18 -41.12
CA GLY A 57 29.41 -8.49 -40.94
C GLY A 57 27.95 -8.51 -41.39
N ALA A 58 27.72 -8.78 -42.68
CA ALA A 58 26.41 -9.05 -43.25
C ALA A 58 26.02 -10.53 -43.10
N THR A 59 24.77 -10.79 -42.70
CA THR A 59 23.93 -11.97 -43.06
C THR A 59 22.50 -11.54 -42.70
N ASP A 60 21.54 -11.29 -43.58
CA ASP A 60 20.92 -12.08 -44.65
C ASP A 60 20.33 -13.43 -44.21
N ASN A 61 19.01 -13.43 -43.98
CA ASN A 61 18.00 -14.35 -44.56
C ASN A 61 16.91 -14.76 -43.57
N GLY A 62 15.66 -14.68 -44.04
CA GLY A 62 14.76 -15.83 -43.89
C GLY A 62 13.48 -15.60 -43.08
N THR A 63 12.51 -14.95 -43.71
CA THR A 63 11.08 -15.21 -43.43
C THR A 63 10.79 -16.69 -43.66
N THR A 64 10.28 -17.40 -42.64
CA THR A 64 9.59 -18.68 -42.83
C THR A 64 8.28 -18.65 -42.05
N ILE A 65 7.16 -18.65 -42.78
CA ILE A 65 5.86 -19.03 -42.25
C ILE A 65 5.77 -20.55 -42.36
N GLN A 66 5.54 -21.23 -41.24
CA GLN A 66 5.16 -22.64 -41.23
C GLN A 66 3.85 -22.82 -40.48
N ASP A 67 2.86 -23.17 -41.29
CA ASP A 67 1.57 -23.74 -40.98
C ASP A 67 1.72 -25.11 -40.29
N GLY A 68 0.82 -25.39 -39.35
CA GLY A 68 0.44 -26.72 -38.88
C GLY A 68 1.48 -27.57 -38.14
N THR A 69 1.25 -27.84 -36.85
CA THR A 69 0.90 -29.19 -36.31
C THR A 69 1.03 -29.22 -34.78
N MET A 70 0.13 -29.98 -34.15
CA MET A 70 0.20 -30.34 -32.74
C MET A 70 1.40 -31.26 -32.49
N VAL A 71 2.19 -30.94 -31.45
CA VAL A 71 3.07 -31.90 -30.79
C VAL A 71 2.96 -31.65 -29.29
N GLU A 72 2.38 -32.63 -28.60
CA GLU A 72 2.57 -32.83 -27.17
C GLU A 72 4.06 -33.08 -26.94
N ASP A 73 4.72 -32.30 -26.09
CA ASP A 73 5.93 -32.82 -25.45
C ASP A 73 6.07 -32.36 -24.00
N THR A 74 6.27 -33.37 -23.18
CA THR A 74 6.45 -33.32 -21.75
C THR A 74 7.95 -33.32 -21.54
N THR A 75 8.54 -32.23 -21.06
CA THR A 75 9.94 -32.27 -20.65
C THR A 75 10.14 -31.50 -19.35
N VAL A 76 10.32 -32.32 -18.31
CA VAL A 76 10.93 -32.01 -17.03
C VAL A 76 12.32 -31.41 -17.30
N MET A 77 12.57 -30.20 -16.80
CA MET A 77 13.93 -29.72 -16.56
C MET A 77 14.03 -29.33 -15.09
N GLU A 78 14.56 -30.29 -14.31
CA GLU A 78 15.35 -29.97 -13.14
C GLU A 78 16.61 -29.24 -13.64
N GLU A 79 16.76 -27.97 -13.30
CA GLU A 79 18.07 -27.32 -13.39
C GLU A 79 18.37 -26.64 -12.06
N THR A 80 19.32 -27.26 -11.36
CA THR A 80 20.08 -26.74 -10.24
C THR A 80 20.92 -25.55 -10.70
N ALA A 81 20.77 -24.40 -10.06
CA ALA A 81 21.79 -23.36 -10.08
C ALA A 81 22.02 -22.83 -8.67
N THR A 82 22.99 -23.47 -8.02
CA THR A 82 23.77 -22.92 -6.92
C THR A 82 24.53 -21.70 -7.43
N THR A 83 24.43 -20.56 -6.76
CA THR A 83 25.48 -19.53 -6.84
C THR A 83 25.62 -18.89 -5.47
N GLU A 84 26.64 -19.36 -4.76
CA GLU A 84 27.33 -18.58 -3.73
C GLU A 84 28.10 -17.47 -4.45
N GLU A 85 27.88 -16.21 -4.10
CA GLU A 85 29.00 -15.27 -4.06
C GLU A 85 28.77 -14.21 -2.98
N THR A 86 29.60 -14.34 -1.95
CA THR A 86 29.94 -13.35 -0.94
C THR A 86 30.57 -12.12 -1.59
N ALA A 87 29.97 -10.96 -1.40
CA ALA A 87 30.65 -9.68 -1.59
C ALA A 87 30.58 -8.88 -0.28
N THR A 88 31.59 -9.08 0.56
CA THR A 88 32.02 -8.13 1.58
C THR A 88 32.55 -6.87 0.91
N MET A 89 31.84 -5.75 1.05
CA MET A 89 32.39 -4.41 0.84
C MET A 89 32.65 -3.77 2.20
N GLU A 90 33.84 -4.05 2.74
CA GLU A 90 34.54 -3.09 3.59
C GLU A 90 35.20 -2.06 2.66
N GLU A 91 34.81 -0.79 2.73
CA GLU A 91 35.76 0.34 2.79
C GLU A 91 35.03 1.69 2.84
N THR A 92 35.25 2.38 3.96
CA THR A 92 35.67 3.79 4.06
C THR A 92 35.15 4.80 3.03
N MET A 93 34.52 5.89 3.49
CA MET A 93 35.22 7.18 3.63
C MET A 93 34.29 8.29 4.13
N MET A 94 34.87 9.11 4.99
CA MET A 94 34.36 10.35 5.54
C MET A 94 33.91 11.33 4.44
N LYS A 95 32.79 12.01 4.68
CA LYS A 95 32.70 13.44 4.34
C LYS A 95 31.83 14.18 5.35
N GLU A 96 32.51 14.59 6.41
CA GLU A 96 32.19 15.76 7.19
C GLU A 96 31.85 16.92 6.24
N SER A 97 30.61 17.38 6.24
CA SER A 97 30.21 18.65 5.64
C SER A 97 29.48 19.49 6.67
N THR A 98 30.30 20.07 7.54
CA THR A 98 30.01 21.24 8.34
C THR A 98 29.46 22.35 7.42
N THR A 99 28.15 22.56 7.41
CA THR A 99 27.56 23.73 6.76
C THR A 99 27.26 24.78 7.81
N LYS A 100 28.06 25.83 7.71
CA LYS A 100 28.14 27.04 8.51
C LYS A 100 26.89 27.90 8.34
N GLY A 101 26.52 28.60 9.41
CA GLY A 101 25.29 29.35 9.55
C GLY A 101 25.04 30.41 8.47
N GLY A 102 23.75 30.55 8.14
CA GLY A 102 23.17 31.67 7.42
C GLY A 102 22.02 32.23 8.24
N GLU A 103 22.35 33.15 9.14
CA GLU A 103 21.40 34.09 9.73
C GLU A 103 20.81 34.93 8.58
N THR A 104 19.50 34.83 8.35
CA THR A 104 18.78 35.72 7.44
C THR A 104 17.66 36.43 8.21
N THR A 105 17.93 37.71 8.37
CA THR A 105 17.13 38.80 8.91
C THR A 105 15.67 38.80 8.44
N ALA A 106 14.78 38.99 9.41
CA ALA A 106 13.37 39.24 9.21
C ALA A 106 13.14 40.56 8.45
N GLU A 107 12.41 40.51 7.34
CA GLU A 107 11.75 41.69 6.77
C GLU A 107 10.22 41.47 6.81
N SER A 108 9.64 42.05 7.85
CA SER A 108 8.22 42.29 8.01
C SER A 108 7.83 43.48 7.13
N THR A 109 7.02 43.26 6.09
CA THR A 109 6.03 44.21 5.55
C THR A 109 5.24 43.50 4.44
N THR A 110 3.91 43.39 4.56
CA THR A 110 2.98 44.04 3.63
C THR A 110 1.56 43.95 4.17
N ARG A 111 0.99 45.14 4.34
CA ARG A 111 -0.37 45.48 4.74
C ARG A 111 -1.21 45.65 3.47
N GLY A 112 -2.27 44.85 3.33
CA GLY A 112 -3.35 45.02 2.36
C GLY A 112 -4.35 43.89 2.60
N GLY A 113 -5.59 44.11 3.06
CA GLY A 113 -6.53 45.10 2.56
C GLY A 113 -7.38 44.49 1.44
N GLY A 114 -8.10 43.40 1.75
CA GLY A 114 -8.97 42.69 0.81
C GLY A 114 -10.16 42.06 1.53
N THR A 115 -11.33 42.63 1.31
CA THR A 115 -12.62 42.31 1.94
C THR A 115 -13.25 41.08 1.27
N THR A 116 -13.51 40.05 2.07
CA THR A 116 -14.66 39.12 2.04
C THR A 116 -15.14 38.48 0.72
N GLU A 117 -14.90 37.18 0.59
CA GLU A 117 -15.96 36.22 0.24
C GLU A 117 -15.68 34.87 0.90
N GLY A 118 -16.65 34.39 1.68
CA GLY A 118 -16.50 33.35 2.69
C GLY A 118 -16.24 31.96 2.11
N THR A 119 -14.97 31.61 1.98
CA THR A 119 -14.57 30.19 2.01
C THR A 119 -14.53 29.79 3.47
N ASN A 120 -15.59 29.12 3.90
CA ASN A 120 -15.74 28.53 5.23
C ASN A 120 -14.71 27.39 5.37
N LYS A 121 -13.42 27.75 5.52
CA LYS A 121 -12.33 26.84 5.86
C LYS A 121 -12.56 26.47 7.31
N SER A 122 -13.49 25.55 7.51
CA SER A 122 -13.81 24.94 8.79
C SER A 122 -12.58 24.13 9.20
N SER A 123 -11.55 24.80 9.71
CA SER A 123 -10.50 24.16 10.48
C SER A 123 -11.21 23.68 11.75
N SER A 124 -11.73 22.46 11.71
CA SER A 124 -12.20 21.79 12.90
C SER A 124 -10.99 21.60 13.79
N THR A 125 -10.77 22.54 14.72
CA THR A 125 -9.89 22.34 15.86
C THR A 125 -10.52 21.19 16.64
N VAL A 126 -10.09 19.97 16.32
CA VAL A 126 -10.67 18.78 16.95
C VAL A 126 -10.23 18.82 18.40
N ALA A 127 -11.20 18.95 19.31
CA ALA A 127 -10.93 18.99 20.74
C ALA A 127 -10.11 17.75 21.12
N THR A 128 -9.00 17.98 21.83
CA THR A 128 -8.10 16.95 22.34
C THR A 128 -8.89 15.97 23.20
N GLY A 129 -9.31 14.84 22.61
CA GLY A 129 -10.08 13.80 23.27
C GLY A 129 -11.23 13.21 22.45
N GLU A 130 -11.71 13.91 21.41
CA GLU A 130 -12.77 13.34 20.56
C GLU A 130 -12.18 12.41 19.49
N ALA A 131 -12.82 11.26 19.30
CA ALA A 131 -12.46 10.29 18.28
C ALA A 131 -12.75 10.87 16.89
N ILE A 132 -11.83 10.68 15.95
CA ILE A 132 -12.02 11.13 14.57
C ILE A 132 -13.05 10.22 13.90
N THR A 133 -14.12 10.79 13.37
CA THR A 133 -15.23 9.99 12.80
C THR A 133 -15.26 9.92 11.27
N ASP A 134 -14.43 10.70 10.58
CA ASP A 134 -14.41 10.79 9.12
C ASP A 134 -12.99 10.58 8.58
N VAL A 135 -12.86 9.69 7.58
CA VAL A 135 -11.60 9.41 6.88
C VAL A 135 -11.09 10.67 6.18
N ARG A 136 -11.98 11.52 5.67
CA ARG A 136 -11.63 12.75 4.96
C ARG A 136 -10.85 13.68 5.87
N THR A 137 -11.24 13.83 7.14
CA THR A 137 -10.51 14.64 8.12
C THR A 137 -9.07 14.17 8.26
N ILE A 138 -8.85 12.85 8.30
CA ILE A 138 -7.51 12.25 8.38
C ILE A 138 -6.71 12.57 7.12
N ILE A 139 -7.31 12.42 5.93
CA ILE A 139 -6.62 12.61 4.64
C ILE A 139 -6.35 14.09 4.34
N THR A 140 -7.22 15.01 4.72
CA THR A 140 -7.06 16.45 4.44
C THR A 140 -6.18 17.19 5.45
N GLU A 141 -5.86 16.57 6.60
CA GLU A 141 -4.99 17.18 7.59
C GLU A 141 -3.61 17.48 6.99
N GLN A 142 -3.11 18.70 7.20
CA GLN A 142 -1.83 19.14 6.63
C GLN A 142 -0.65 18.55 7.39
N ASP A 143 -0.77 18.42 8.69
CA ASP A 143 0.26 17.85 9.55
C ASP A 143 -0.24 16.54 10.16
N LYS A 144 0.15 15.44 9.52
CA LYS A 144 -0.24 14.08 9.92
C LYS A 144 0.31 13.70 11.29
N GLN A 145 1.40 14.32 11.74
CA GLN A 145 2.05 13.95 13.00
C GLN A 145 1.15 14.25 14.20
N PHE A 146 0.29 15.28 14.12
CA PHE A 146 -0.72 15.56 15.16
C PHE A 146 -1.83 14.51 15.26
N LEU A 147 -1.96 13.64 14.26
CA LEU A 147 -2.95 12.58 14.27
C LEU A 147 -2.45 11.32 14.97
N VAL A 148 -1.14 11.15 15.13
CA VAL A 148 -0.55 9.97 15.79
C VAL A 148 -1.02 9.89 17.25
N GLY A 149 -1.44 8.69 17.67
CA GLY A 149 -2.00 8.42 19.00
C GLY A 149 -3.48 8.79 19.15
N ARG A 150 -4.12 9.35 18.11
CA ARG A 150 -5.54 9.69 18.18
C ARG A 150 -6.40 8.47 17.91
N ARG A 151 -7.46 8.34 18.73
CA ARG A 151 -8.51 7.36 18.52
C ARG A 151 -9.39 7.73 17.33
N VAL A 152 -9.81 6.72 16.59
CA VAL A 152 -10.64 6.86 15.40
C VAL A 152 -11.85 5.94 15.51
N ARG A 153 -13.00 6.44 15.08
CA ARG A 153 -14.25 5.70 14.92
C ARG A 153 -14.86 6.04 13.57
N LEU A 154 -14.33 5.43 12.52
CA LEU A 154 -14.81 5.64 11.17
C LEU A 154 -16.15 4.92 11.00
N ARG A 155 -17.13 5.65 10.47
CA ARG A 155 -18.39 5.06 10.02
C ARG A 155 -18.40 5.11 8.50
N GLU A 156 -18.90 4.05 7.90
CA GLU A 156 -19.09 3.97 6.46
C GLU A 156 -17.79 4.18 5.65
N ALA A 157 -16.67 3.66 6.16
CA ALA A 157 -15.40 3.69 5.46
C ALA A 157 -15.41 2.67 4.31
N GLY A 158 -15.33 3.16 3.07
CA GLY A 158 -15.25 2.31 1.88
C GLY A 158 -13.87 1.67 1.73
N VAL A 159 -13.85 0.36 1.52
CA VAL A 159 -12.63 -0.41 1.21
C VAL A 159 -12.32 -0.25 -0.28
N ARG A 160 -11.12 0.23 -0.60
CA ARG A 160 -10.67 0.41 -1.99
C ARG A 160 -9.95 -0.81 -2.51
N SER A 161 -8.98 -1.27 -1.75
CA SER A 161 -8.16 -2.43 -2.11
C SER A 161 -7.82 -3.22 -0.87
N VAL A 162 -7.76 -4.53 -1.01
CA VAL A 162 -7.33 -5.47 0.02
C VAL A 162 -5.94 -5.95 -0.38
N ILE A 163 -4.96 -5.64 0.45
CA ILE A 163 -3.55 -6.00 0.20
C ILE A 163 -3.32 -7.44 0.66
N ASN A 164 -3.77 -7.76 1.88
CA ASN A 164 -3.78 -9.12 2.39
C ASN A 164 -4.89 -9.31 3.42
N ALA A 165 -4.93 -10.45 4.09
CA ALA A 165 -5.97 -10.78 5.07
C ALA A 165 -6.03 -9.81 6.26
N GLN A 166 -4.95 -9.07 6.54
CA GLN A 166 -4.81 -8.20 7.71
C GLN A 166 -4.73 -6.72 7.33
N SER A 167 -4.52 -6.37 6.07
CA SER A 167 -4.28 -4.99 5.65
C SER A 167 -5.01 -4.62 4.38
N PHE A 168 -5.53 -3.40 4.37
CA PHE A 168 -6.36 -2.88 3.29
C PHE A 168 -6.31 -1.35 3.27
N LEU A 169 -6.77 -0.77 2.17
CA LEU A 169 -6.80 0.68 1.94
C LEU A 169 -8.25 1.19 2.09
N LEU A 170 -8.45 2.16 2.97
CA LEU A 170 -9.74 2.79 3.25
C LEU A 170 -9.79 4.19 2.67
N GLY A 171 -10.87 4.57 1.98
CA GLY A 171 -11.04 5.96 1.57
C GLY A 171 -12.12 6.20 0.53
N PRO A 172 -12.33 7.47 0.13
CA PRO A 172 -13.23 7.81 -0.97
C PRO A 172 -12.69 7.54 -2.38
N SER A 173 -11.37 7.44 -2.59
CA SER A 173 -10.75 7.20 -3.91
C SER A 173 -9.34 6.64 -3.81
N ASP A 174 -8.76 6.14 -4.90
CA ASP A 174 -7.43 5.51 -4.91
C ASP A 174 -6.29 6.48 -4.54
N THR A 175 -6.48 7.78 -4.79
CA THR A 175 -5.54 8.85 -4.42
C THR A 175 -5.83 9.47 -3.05
N ARG A 176 -6.95 9.12 -2.42
CA ARG A 176 -7.37 9.64 -1.12
C ARG A 176 -7.80 8.47 -0.28
N GLN A 177 -6.80 7.78 0.24
CA GLN A 177 -6.96 6.59 1.05
C GLN A 177 -5.94 6.57 2.18
N ILE A 178 -6.23 5.78 3.21
CA ILE A 178 -5.35 5.50 4.33
C ILE A 178 -5.14 3.99 4.43
N PHE A 179 -3.90 3.59 4.69
CA PHE A 179 -3.54 2.21 4.99
C PHE A 179 -4.06 1.82 6.38
N ALA A 180 -4.83 0.74 6.44
CA ALA A 180 -5.40 0.20 7.67
C ALA A 180 -4.88 -1.23 7.89
N VAL A 181 -4.53 -1.55 9.13
CA VAL A 181 -3.99 -2.85 9.54
C VAL A 181 -4.80 -3.37 10.72
N LEU A 182 -5.34 -4.59 10.58
CA LEU A 182 -5.96 -5.35 11.65
C LEU A 182 -4.87 -5.91 12.56
N GLU A 183 -4.90 -5.51 13.83
CA GLU A 183 -4.02 -6.07 14.85
C GLU A 183 -4.80 -7.07 15.74
N GLY A 184 -4.09 -8.05 16.31
CA GLY A 184 -4.65 -9.02 17.26
C GLY A 184 -5.54 -10.11 16.63
N GLU A 185 -6.44 -10.68 17.44
CA GLU A 185 -7.27 -11.83 17.06
C GLU A 185 -8.29 -11.51 15.95
N GLN A 186 -8.68 -10.24 15.78
CA GLN A 186 -9.60 -9.79 14.73
C GLN A 186 -9.02 -9.94 13.32
N ALA A 187 -7.70 -10.08 13.20
CA ALA A 187 -7.03 -10.29 11.93
C ALA A 187 -7.35 -11.66 11.31
N GLN A 188 -7.85 -12.61 12.11
CA GLN A 188 -8.25 -13.94 11.65
C GLN A 188 -9.74 -13.95 11.32
N GLY A 189 -10.08 -13.70 10.05
CA GLY A 189 -11.43 -14.00 9.53
C GLY A 189 -12.37 -12.81 9.36
N ALA A 190 -11.86 -11.57 9.35
CA ALA A 190 -12.67 -10.40 9.01
C ALA A 190 -13.31 -10.49 7.61
N GLY A 191 -12.69 -11.23 6.67
CA GLY A 191 -13.26 -11.53 5.36
C GLY A 191 -13.60 -10.29 4.54
N VAL A 192 -12.79 -9.24 4.69
CA VAL A 192 -12.99 -7.94 4.04
C VAL A 192 -12.76 -8.06 2.53
N THR A 193 -13.65 -7.47 1.73
CA THR A 193 -13.50 -7.41 0.27
C THR A 193 -13.50 -5.97 -0.25
N ALA A 194 -12.86 -5.75 -1.41
CA ALA A 194 -12.83 -4.44 -2.04
C ALA A 194 -14.25 -4.02 -2.46
N GLY A 195 -14.61 -2.76 -2.22
CA GLY A 195 -15.94 -2.21 -2.46
C GLY A 195 -16.89 -2.25 -1.25
N GLU A 196 -16.57 -3.02 -0.21
CA GLU A 196 -17.38 -3.06 1.02
C GLU A 196 -17.30 -1.75 1.80
N THR A 197 -18.31 -1.53 2.64
CA THR A 197 -18.38 -0.40 3.55
C THR A 197 -18.30 -0.88 4.99
N LEU A 198 -17.35 -0.33 5.75
CA LEU A 198 -16.99 -0.80 7.08
C LEU A 198 -17.20 0.28 8.15
N SER A 199 -17.50 -0.17 9.37
CA SER A 199 -17.33 0.62 10.59
C SER A 199 -16.06 0.16 11.29
N VAL A 200 -15.16 1.10 11.59
CA VAL A 200 -13.79 0.80 12.03
C VAL A 200 -13.48 1.61 13.29
N ASP A 201 -13.11 0.93 14.36
CA ASP A 201 -12.56 1.54 15.58
C ASP A 201 -11.08 1.21 15.68
N GLY A 202 -10.26 2.21 16.04
CA GLY A 202 -8.82 2.02 16.12
C GLY A 202 -8.05 3.25 16.59
N GLU A 203 -6.76 3.26 16.27
CA GLU A 203 -5.82 4.32 16.62
C GLU A 203 -4.89 4.62 15.43
N ILE A 204 -4.62 5.90 15.20
CA ILE A 204 -3.66 6.32 14.18
C ILE A 204 -2.25 6.16 14.74
N ARG A 205 -1.39 5.48 13.98
CA ARG A 205 0.02 5.29 14.31
C ARG A 205 0.91 5.81 13.19
N GLN A 206 2.16 6.08 13.54
CA GLN A 206 3.18 6.42 12.56
C GLN A 206 3.48 5.19 11.69
N LEU A 207 3.52 5.37 10.38
CA LEU A 207 3.90 4.30 9.47
C LEU A 207 5.38 3.95 9.72
N PRO A 208 5.73 2.67 9.91
CA PRO A 208 7.13 2.28 10.05
C PRO A 208 7.87 2.48 8.72
N SER A 209 9.20 2.28 8.73
CA SER A 209 9.98 2.33 7.48
C SER A 209 9.42 1.35 6.46
N THR A 210 9.63 1.62 5.17
CA THR A 210 9.14 0.78 4.08
C THR A 210 9.58 -0.68 4.23
N GLU A 211 10.82 -0.90 4.66
CA GLU A 211 11.36 -2.24 4.91
C GLU A 211 10.67 -2.93 6.09
N ASP A 212 10.49 -2.21 7.20
CA ASP A 212 9.75 -2.71 8.36
C ASP A 212 8.29 -3.02 8.03
N ALA A 213 7.65 -2.18 7.22
CA ALA A 213 6.28 -2.39 6.77
C ALA A 213 6.14 -3.68 5.97
N ARG A 214 7.10 -3.96 5.07
CA ARG A 214 7.14 -5.23 4.30
C ARG A 214 7.28 -6.43 5.22
N GLN A 215 8.18 -6.36 6.20
CA GLN A 215 8.42 -7.47 7.13
C GLN A 215 7.24 -7.69 8.09
N ARG A 216 6.64 -6.61 8.61
CA ARG A 216 5.57 -6.68 9.62
C ARG A 216 4.19 -6.93 9.04
N PHE A 217 3.89 -6.30 7.92
CA PHE A 217 2.55 -6.32 7.33
C PHE A 217 2.46 -7.21 6.10
N GLY A 218 3.59 -7.77 5.62
CA GLY A 218 3.58 -8.64 4.45
C GLY A 218 3.18 -7.93 3.16
N VAL A 219 3.49 -6.63 3.04
CA VAL A 219 3.24 -5.85 1.82
C VAL A 219 4.32 -6.14 0.77
N THR A 220 3.92 -6.16 -0.50
CA THR A 220 4.81 -6.32 -1.66
C THR A 220 5.57 -5.03 -1.94
N GLU A 221 6.58 -5.09 -2.82
CA GLU A 221 7.35 -3.91 -3.23
C GLU A 221 6.48 -2.84 -3.93
N THR A 222 5.53 -3.28 -4.77
CA THR A 222 4.59 -2.38 -5.45
C THR A 222 3.67 -1.66 -4.46
N GLU A 223 3.18 -2.38 -3.44
CA GLU A 223 2.32 -1.80 -2.39
C GLU A 223 3.11 -0.89 -1.45
N ALA A 224 4.34 -1.28 -1.13
CA ALA A 224 5.28 -0.46 -0.36
C ALA A 224 5.52 0.90 -1.02
N ALA A 225 5.59 0.98 -2.35
CA ALA A 225 5.68 2.26 -3.07
C ALA A 225 4.44 3.15 -2.85
N LEU A 226 3.24 2.58 -2.72
CA LEU A 226 2.03 3.34 -2.39
C LEU A 226 2.07 3.88 -0.95
N LEU A 227 2.71 3.13 -0.04
CA LEU A 227 2.86 3.52 1.36
C LEU A 227 3.92 4.61 1.58
N GLN A 228 4.91 4.75 0.68
CA GLN A 228 5.94 5.80 0.79
C GLN A 228 5.35 7.22 0.82
N SER A 229 4.18 7.41 0.21
CA SER A 229 3.46 8.69 0.23
C SER A 229 2.66 8.95 1.52
N GLN A 230 2.58 7.96 2.41
CA GLN A 230 1.80 8.00 3.63
C GLN A 230 2.72 8.04 4.85
N GLU A 231 2.49 8.99 5.75
CA GLU A 231 3.27 9.11 6.99
C GLU A 231 2.66 8.34 8.17
N ILE A 232 1.38 7.97 8.06
CA ILE A 232 0.59 7.37 9.14
C ILE A 232 -0.23 6.19 8.61
N TYR A 233 -0.60 5.28 9.51
CA TYR A 233 -1.54 4.19 9.24
C TYR A 233 -2.58 4.08 10.35
N LEU A 234 -3.70 3.42 10.06
CA LEU A 234 -4.74 3.12 11.02
C LEU A 234 -4.54 1.71 11.59
N SER A 235 -4.23 1.61 12.87
CA SER A 235 -4.24 0.36 13.63
C SER A 235 -5.69 0.06 14.03
N VAL A 236 -6.26 -1.01 13.50
CA VAL A 236 -7.67 -1.37 13.67
C VAL A 236 -7.80 -2.37 14.82
N ASP A 237 -8.52 -1.96 15.86
CA ASP A 237 -8.85 -2.79 17.02
C ASP A 237 -10.14 -3.59 16.78
N ARG A 238 -11.12 -2.97 16.11
CA ARG A 238 -12.43 -3.57 15.84
C ARG A 238 -12.95 -3.14 14.47
N LEU A 239 -13.54 -4.11 13.77
CA LEU A 239 -14.11 -3.93 12.44
C LEU A 239 -15.50 -4.57 12.38
N GLU A 240 -16.45 -3.84 11.79
CA GLU A 240 -17.81 -4.32 11.53
C GLU A 240 -18.19 -4.03 10.07
N VAL A 241 -18.54 -5.08 9.31
CA VAL A 241 -19.03 -4.93 7.94
C VAL A 241 -20.45 -4.38 7.98
N THR A 242 -20.64 -3.18 7.43
CA THR A 242 -21.94 -2.49 7.44
C THR A 242 -22.76 -2.82 6.18
N GLN A 243 -22.08 -2.96 5.04
CA GLN A 243 -22.73 -3.31 3.77
C GLN A 243 -21.80 -4.17 2.91
N ARG A 244 -22.37 -5.26 2.37
CA ARG A 244 -21.79 -6.14 1.36
C ARG A 244 -22.41 -5.87 0.00
#